data_AF-A0A193LC32-F1
#
_entry.id   AF-A0A193LC32-F1
#
_cell.length_a   1.000
_cell.length_b   1.000
_cell.length_c   1.000
_cell.angle_alpha   90.00
_cell.angle_beta   90.00
_cell.angle_gamma   90.00
#
_symmetry.space_group_name_H-M   'P 1'
#
loop_
_entity.id
_entity.type
_entity.pdbx_description
1 polymer ?
#
loop_
_entity_poly.entity_id
_entity_poly.type
_entity_poly.pdbx_seq_one_letter_code
_entity_poly.pdbx_strand_id
1 'polypeptide(L)'
;MSGAVAALAVLAGQSLLAPPPLRVATVDINSLVLGEIERLQQRGMDPARAEAYAQLWGPLLDKSVRGIADDYGVVLLASPAVAAGAPDLTNVLKERLDRDLDAFP
;
A
#
# COMPACT_ATOMS: atom_id res chain seq x y z
N MET A 1 11.13 15.60 47.90
CA MET A 1 10.14 15.06 46.93
C MET A 1 10.00 15.94 45.68
N SER A 2 11.05 16.66 45.25
CA SER A 2 10.94 17.69 44.19
C SER A 2 11.52 17.27 42.84
N GLY A 3 12.34 16.21 42.80
CA GLY A 3 12.97 15.73 41.55
C GLY A 3 12.05 14.92 40.63
N ALA A 4 11.14 14.12 41.21
CA ALA A 4 10.23 13.27 40.42
C ALA A 4 9.18 14.09 39.64
N VAL A 5 8.69 15.19 40.24
CA VAL A 5 7.72 16.09 39.60
C VAL A 5 8.34 16.86 38.44
N ALA A 6 9.59 17.31 38.60
CA ALA A 6 10.32 17.99 37.54
C ALA A 6 10.61 17.06 36.35
N ALA A 7 10.97 15.80 36.59
CA ALA A 7 11.21 14.82 35.53
C ALA A 7 9.95 14.52 34.69
N LEU A 8 8.78 14.42 35.34
CA LEU A 8 7.50 14.21 34.65
C LEU A 8 7.09 15.40 33.79
N ALA A 9 7.33 16.63 34.26
CA ALA A 9 7.04 17.84 33.49
C ALA A 9 7.93 17.96 32.23
N VAL A 10 9.20 17.57 32.32
CA VAL A 10 10.13 17.56 31.18
C VAL A 10 9.72 16.50 30.16
N LEU A 11 9.36 15.28 30.59
CA LEU A 11 8.88 14.22 29.70
C LEU A 11 7.56 14.59 28.99
N ALA A 12 6.62 15.20 29.72
CA ALA A 12 5.37 15.68 29.13
C ALA A 12 5.63 16.80 28.09
N GLY A 13 6.51 17.75 28.40
CA GLY A 13 6.89 18.82 27.48
C GLY A 13 7.60 18.32 26.22
N GLN A 14 8.47 17.31 26.34
CA GLN A 14 9.12 16.68 25.19
C GLN A 14 8.15 15.91 24.30
N SER A 15 7.15 15.24 24.89
CA SER A 15 6.11 14.52 24.13
C SER A 15 5.18 15.45 23.33
N LEU A 16 5.03 16.70 23.76
CA LEU A 16 4.23 17.73 23.07
C LEU A 16 4.98 18.36 21.89
N LEU A 17 6.31 18.35 21.92
CA LEU A 17 7.18 18.91 20.87
C LEU A 17 7.61 17.87 19.83
N ALA A 18 7.55 16.58 20.18
CA ALA A 18 7.83 15.51 19.25
C ALA A 18 6.63 15.34 18.29
N PRO A 19 6.82 15.38 16.96
CA PRO A 19 5.75 15.03 16.03
C PRO A 19 5.28 13.61 16.33
N PRO A 20 3.96 13.33 16.29
CA PRO A 20 3.46 11.99 16.52
C PRO A 20 4.14 11.01 15.55
N PRO A 21 4.46 9.79 15.99
CA PRO A 21 5.09 8.80 15.12
C PRO A 21 4.18 8.55 13.91
N LEU A 22 4.73 8.71 12.70
CA LEU A 22 4.05 8.37 11.46
C LEU A 22 3.69 6.88 11.49
N ARG A 23 2.38 6.58 11.46
CA ARG A 23 1.88 5.22 11.38
C ARG A 23 1.79 4.84 9.90
N VAL A 24 2.53 3.81 9.51
CA VAL A 24 2.55 3.31 8.12
C VAL A 24 1.82 1.98 8.07
N ALA A 25 0.95 1.82 7.10
CA ALA A 25 0.29 0.54 6.80
C ALA A 25 0.38 0.26 5.29
N THR A 26 0.31 -1.01 4.92
CA THR A 26 0.44 -1.45 3.53
C THR A 26 -0.87 -2.03 3.00
N VAL A 27 -1.20 -1.72 1.75
CA VAL A 27 -2.33 -2.32 1.02
C VAL A 27 -1.78 -3.02 -0.21
N ASP A 28 -2.16 -4.28 -0.41
CA ASP A 28 -1.81 -5.02 -1.62
C ASP A 28 -2.81 -4.70 -2.74
N ILE A 29 -2.46 -3.71 -3.56
CA ILE A 29 -3.28 -3.28 -4.70
C ILE A 29 -3.32 -4.39 -5.77
N ASN A 30 -2.24 -5.15 -5.93
CA ASN A 30 -2.20 -6.22 -6.93
C ASN A 30 -3.23 -7.30 -6.63
N SER A 31 -3.33 -7.74 -5.36
CA SER A 31 -4.36 -8.70 -4.94
C SER A 31 -5.79 -8.16 -5.13
N LEU A 32 -6.03 -6.87 -4.90
CA LEU A 32 -7.34 -6.25 -5.13
C LEU A 32 -7.70 -6.21 -6.63
N VAL A 33 -6.73 -5.90 -7.49
CA VAL A 33 -6.92 -5.87 -8.95
C VAL A 33 -7.16 -7.29 -9.49
N LEU A 34 -6.36 -8.27 -9.08
CA LEU A 34 -6.52 -9.67 -9.51
C LEU A 34 -7.88 -10.22 -9.10
N GLY A 35 -8.28 -10.01 -7.83
CA GLY A 35 -9.60 -10.42 -7.36
C GLY A 35 -10.76 -9.74 -8.11
N GLU A 36 -10.57 -8.51 -8.57
CA GLU A 36 -11.56 -7.84 -9.41
C GLU A 36 -11.62 -8.43 -10.83
N ILE A 37 -10.47 -8.68 -11.46
CA ILE A 37 -10.40 -9.30 -12.78
C ILE A 37 -11.10 -10.67 -12.77
N GLU A 38 -10.85 -11.50 -11.75
CA GLU A 38 -11.54 -12.79 -11.59
C GLU A 38 -13.05 -12.62 -11.46
N ARG A 39 -13.52 -11.64 -10.67
CA ARG A 39 -14.96 -11.33 -10.55
C ARG A 39 -15.57 -10.91 -11.89
N LEU A 40 -14.87 -10.12 -12.69
CA LEU A 40 -15.35 -9.68 -13.99
C LEU A 40 -15.40 -10.84 -15.00
N GLN A 41 -14.41 -11.72 -14.98
CA GLN A 41 -14.37 -12.94 -15.81
C GLN A 41 -15.52 -13.89 -15.46
N GLN A 42 -15.77 -14.14 -14.16
CA GLN A 42 -16.88 -14.97 -13.70
C GLN A 42 -18.25 -14.41 -14.12
N ARG A 43 -18.36 -13.09 -14.26
CA ARG A 43 -19.58 -12.40 -14.72
C ARG A 43 -19.74 -12.39 -16.24
N GLY A 44 -18.78 -12.93 -16.99
CA GLY A 44 -18.79 -12.93 -18.45
C GLY A 44 -18.87 -11.52 -19.03
N MET A 45 -18.18 -10.56 -18.40
CA MET A 45 -18.25 -9.16 -18.82
C MET A 45 -17.61 -8.96 -20.20
N ASP A 46 -18.37 -8.32 -21.09
CA ASP A 46 -17.90 -7.91 -22.42
C ASP A 46 -16.74 -6.89 -22.33
N PRO A 47 -15.70 -6.95 -23.18
CA PRO A 47 -14.54 -6.07 -23.08
C PRO A 47 -14.86 -4.57 -23.12
N ALA A 48 -15.85 -4.15 -23.91
CA ALA A 48 -16.27 -2.75 -23.95
C ALA A 48 -16.90 -2.27 -22.63
N ARG A 49 -17.58 -3.18 -21.91
CA ARG A 49 -18.12 -2.90 -20.57
C ARG A 49 -17.02 -2.94 -19.50
N ALA A 50 -16.01 -3.78 -19.67
CA ALA A 50 -14.87 -3.85 -18.76
C ALA A 50 -14.07 -2.55 -18.75
N GLU A 51 -13.91 -1.89 -19.90
CA GLU A 51 -13.25 -0.58 -19.98
C GLU A 51 -14.03 0.51 -19.25
N ALA A 52 -15.34 0.63 -19.51
CA ALA A 52 -16.19 1.58 -18.79
C ALA A 52 -16.24 1.30 -17.29
N TYR A 53 -16.22 0.02 -16.91
CA TYR A 53 -16.13 -0.39 -15.51
C TYR A 53 -14.80 0.06 -14.87
N ALA A 54 -13.66 -0.17 -15.54
CA ALA A 54 -12.35 0.22 -15.04
C ALA A 54 -12.24 1.74 -14.82
N GLN A 55 -12.83 2.54 -15.73
CA GLN A 55 -12.89 4.00 -15.61
C GLN A 55 -13.67 4.46 -14.36
N LEU A 56 -14.66 3.70 -13.92
CA LEU A 56 -15.44 3.98 -12.70
C LEU A 56 -14.78 3.41 -11.44
N TRP A 57 -14.20 2.21 -11.55
CA TRP A 57 -13.65 1.47 -10.42
C TRP A 57 -12.35 2.09 -9.90
N GLY A 58 -11.48 2.58 -10.78
CA GLY A 58 -10.22 3.24 -10.40
C GLY A 58 -10.41 4.42 -9.43
N PRO A 59 -11.26 5.42 -9.74
CA PRO A 59 -11.57 6.52 -8.83
C PRO A 59 -12.21 6.09 -7.51
N LEU A 60 -13.06 5.05 -7.53
CA LEU A 60 -13.67 4.50 -6.31
C LEU A 60 -12.63 3.83 -5.41
N LEU A 61 -11.68 3.11 -6.01
CA LEU A 61 -10.56 2.51 -5.28
C LEU A 61 -9.68 3.58 -4.63
N ASP A 62 -9.28 4.63 -5.38
CA ASP A 62 -8.49 5.76 -4.83
C ASP A 62 -9.21 6.43 -3.66
N LYS A 63 -10.50 6.74 -3.84
CA LYS A 63 -11.32 7.33 -2.77
C LYS A 63 -11.37 6.43 -1.52
N SER A 64 -11.53 5.12 -1.71
CA SER A 64 -11.61 4.16 -0.60
C SER A 64 -10.27 4.03 0.13
N VAL A 65 -9.16 4.01 -0.59
CA VAL A 65 -7.81 3.97 -0.01
C VAL A 65 -7.58 5.22 0.84
N ARG A 66 -7.90 6.42 0.32
CA ARG A 66 -7.76 7.67 1.09
C ARG A 66 -8.64 7.67 2.34
N GLY A 67 -9.90 7.22 2.23
CA GLY A 67 -10.80 7.10 3.38
C GLY A 67 -10.22 6.22 4.48
N ILE A 68 -9.66 5.06 4.13
CA ILE A 68 -9.00 4.16 5.10
C ILE A 68 -7.75 4.83 5.70
N ALA A 69 -6.96 5.55 4.91
CA ALA A 69 -5.80 6.28 5.43
C ALA A 69 -6.21 7.31 6.49
N ASP A 70 -7.28 8.06 6.23
CA ASP A 70 -7.83 9.08 7.13
C ASP A 70 -8.44 8.44 8.39
N ASP A 71 -9.28 7.41 8.23
CA ASP A 71 -9.98 6.72 9.33
C ASP A 71 -9.01 6.13 10.35
N TYR A 72 -7.88 5.60 9.88
CA TYR A 72 -6.86 4.97 10.74
C TYR A 72 -5.73 5.93 11.13
N GLY A 73 -5.71 7.15 10.59
CA GLY A 73 -4.63 8.12 10.82
C GLY A 73 -3.27 7.57 10.39
N VAL A 74 -3.23 6.89 9.23
CA VAL A 74 -2.03 6.21 8.70
C VAL A 74 -1.66 6.71 7.31
N VAL A 75 -0.39 6.59 6.98
CA VAL A 75 0.07 6.65 5.59
C VAL A 75 -0.07 5.26 4.99
N LEU A 76 -0.92 5.11 3.97
CA LEU A 76 -1.06 3.86 3.23
C LEU A 76 -0.07 3.80 2.07
N LEU A 77 0.68 2.70 2.02
CA LEU A 77 1.56 2.39 0.90
C LEU A 77 0.96 1.27 0.06
N ALA A 78 0.82 1.51 -1.25
CA ALA A 78 0.47 0.47 -2.21
C ALA A 78 1.65 -0.51 -2.33
N SER A 79 1.44 -1.77 -2.00
CA SER A 79 2.42 -2.84 -2.20
C SER A 79 2.37 -3.33 -3.66
N PRO A 80 3.51 -3.47 -4.35
CA PRO A 80 4.86 -3.12 -3.89
C PRO A 80 5.09 -1.60 -3.93
N ALA A 81 5.55 -1.03 -2.82
CA ALA A 81 5.85 0.39 -2.74
C ALA A 81 7.26 0.64 -3.29
N VAL A 82 7.37 1.37 -4.39
CA VAL A 82 8.68 1.71 -4.99
C VAL A 82 9.29 2.87 -4.21
N ALA A 83 10.43 2.61 -3.56
CA ALA A 83 11.24 3.65 -2.94
C ALA A 83 12.04 4.41 -4.01
N ALA A 84 11.89 5.73 -4.07
CA ALA A 84 12.66 6.57 -4.99
C ALA A 84 14.18 6.40 -4.72
N GLY A 85 14.95 6.13 -5.78
CA GLY A 85 16.40 5.90 -5.70
C GLY A 85 16.82 4.45 -5.44
N ALA A 86 15.88 3.53 -5.24
CA ALA A 86 16.20 2.10 -5.23
C ALA A 86 16.49 1.60 -6.67
N PRO A 87 17.49 0.70 -6.85
CA PRO A 87 17.74 0.09 -8.15
C PRO A 87 16.57 -0.79 -8.58
N ASP A 88 16.11 -0.63 -9.81
CA ASP A 88 15.10 -1.50 -10.41
C ASP A 88 15.73 -2.84 -10.82
N LEU A 89 15.37 -3.90 -10.09
CA LEU A 89 15.85 -5.26 -10.33
C LEU A 89 14.85 -6.10 -11.13
N THR A 90 13.82 -5.49 -11.74
CA THR A 90 12.77 -6.21 -12.47
C THR A 90 13.34 -7.11 -13.56
N ASN A 91 14.30 -6.63 -14.34
CA ASN A 91 14.91 -7.43 -15.42
C ASN A 91 15.79 -8.57 -14.88
N VAL A 92 16.52 -8.32 -13.79
CA VAL A 92 17.32 -9.36 -13.12
C VAL A 92 16.42 -10.48 -12.60
N LEU A 93 15.26 -10.13 -12.04
CA LEU A 93 14.28 -11.11 -11.59
C LEU A 93 13.64 -11.87 -12.75
N LYS A 94 13.30 -11.20 -13.86
CA LYS A 94 12.78 -11.85 -15.07
C LYS A 94 13.75 -12.89 -15.61
N GLU A 95 15.01 -12.51 -15.85
CA GLU A 95 16.03 -13.42 -16.36
C GLU A 95 16.26 -14.62 -15.43
N ARG A 96 16.10 -14.43 -14.12
CA ARG A 96 16.20 -15.51 -13.14
C ARG A 96 14.98 -16.43 -13.19
N LEU A 97 13.77 -15.88 -13.26
CA LEU A 97 12.53 -16.64 -13.36
C LEU A 97 12.49 -17.46 -14.65
N ASP A 98 12.85 -16.86 -15.78
CA ASP A 98 12.88 -17.55 -17.08
C ASP A 98 13.84 -18.76 -17.02
N ARG A 99 15.03 -18.56 -16.46
CA ARG A 99 16.00 -19.64 -16.26
C ARG A 99 15.50 -20.74 -15.33
N ASP A 100 14.86 -20.37 -14.22
CA ASP A 100 14.34 -21.33 -13.26
C ASP A 100 13.20 -22.14 -13.90
N LEU A 101 12.30 -21.50 -14.65
CA LEU A 101 11.20 -22.16 -15.38
C LEU A 101 11.71 -23.07 -16.50
N ASP A 102 12.75 -22.67 -17.23
CA ASP A 102 13.38 -23.52 -18.25
C ASP A 102 14.06 -24.75 -17.65
N ALA A 103 14.45 -24.68 -16.36
CA ALA A 103 15.03 -25.79 -15.62
C ALA A 103 14.00 -26.67 -14.89
N PHE A 104 12.72 -26.27 -14.88
CA PHE A 104 11.63 -27.10 -14.35
C PHE A 104 11.23 -28.17 -15.39
N PRO A 105 11.25 -29.47 -15.04
CA PRO A 105 10.95 -30.57 -15.95
C PRO A 105 9.46 -30.69 -16.32
#